data_AF-A0A7W0KEQ4-F1
#
_entry.id   AF-A0A7W0KEQ4-F1
#
_cell.length_a   1.000
_cell.length_b   1.000
_cell.length_c   1.000
_cell.angle_alpha   90.00
_cell.angle_beta   90.00
_cell.angle_gamma   90.00
#
_symmetry.space_group_name_H-M   'P 1'
#
loop_
_entity.id
_entity.type
_entity.pdbx_description
1 polymer ?
#
loop_
_entity_poly.entity_id
_entity_poly.type
_entity_poly.pdbx_seq_one_letter_code
_entity_poly.pdbx_strand_id
1 'polypeptide(L)'
;MMPENHDRPEFWVPDNPDGSGWADVDWASVSQGSRYHYRHGEPLDMAREKRPQYYKIVTRLETERIAAHENTYYVAGSNLADFVGELVWQGGGEVIWHIEPCDDPPAEANIDGIS
;
A
#
# COMPACT_ATOMS: atom_id res chain seq x y z
N MET A 1 -1.82 -27.00 37.57
CA MET A 1 -0.74 -27.39 36.64
C MET A 1 -1.03 -26.65 35.35
N MET A 2 -0.48 -25.45 35.22
CA MET A 2 -0.65 -24.59 34.04
C MET A 2 0.45 -24.99 33.04
N PRO A 3 0.14 -25.08 31.73
CA PRO A 3 1.18 -25.32 30.73
C PRO A 3 2.07 -24.09 30.58
N GLU A 4 3.34 -24.36 30.35
CA GLU A 4 4.46 -23.44 30.41
C GLU A 4 4.61 -22.60 29.12
N ASN A 5 4.77 -21.29 29.33
CA ASN A 5 5.49 -20.29 28.55
C ASN A 5 5.73 -20.53 27.03
N HIS A 6 5.06 -19.72 26.20
CA HIS A 6 5.54 -19.31 24.87
C HIS A 6 5.18 -17.82 24.56
N ASP A 7 5.16 -16.96 25.57
CA ASP A 7 4.91 -15.53 25.37
C ASP A 7 6.23 -14.74 25.29
N ARG A 8 6.65 -14.49 24.03
CA ARG A 8 7.42 -13.33 23.48
C ARG A 8 8.94 -13.34 23.68
N PRO A 9 9.77 -12.91 22.69
CA PRO A 9 9.55 -11.81 21.73
C PRO A 9 9.87 -12.19 20.24
N GLU A 10 9.78 -11.26 19.27
CA GLU A 10 10.44 -11.33 17.93
C GLU A 10 9.74 -12.07 16.76
N PHE A 11 8.42 -12.23 16.80
CA PHE A 11 7.59 -12.87 15.75
C PHE A 11 7.74 -12.27 14.34
N TRP A 12 8.69 -12.78 13.55
CA TRP A 12 8.62 -13.10 12.11
C TRP A 12 10.04 -13.44 11.65
N VAL A 13 10.39 -14.73 11.62
CA VAL A 13 11.58 -15.21 10.92
C VAL A 13 11.11 -15.62 9.52
N PRO A 14 11.65 -15.04 8.43
CA PRO A 14 11.27 -15.44 7.08
C PRO A 14 11.65 -16.90 6.83
N ASP A 15 10.76 -17.64 6.18
CA ASP A 15 11.01 -19.05 5.82
C ASP A 15 12.16 -19.20 4.82
N ASN A 16 12.52 -18.15 4.07
CA ASN A 16 13.60 -18.19 3.08
C ASN A 16 14.85 -17.40 3.53
N PRO A 17 16.07 -17.92 3.25
CA PRO A 17 17.35 -17.25 3.55
C PRO A 17 17.54 -15.86 2.90
N ASP A 18 16.73 -15.49 1.91
CA ASP A 18 16.77 -14.21 1.21
C ASP A 18 15.84 -13.14 1.80
N GLY A 19 15.16 -13.46 2.92
CA GLY A 19 14.22 -12.56 3.59
C GLY A 19 12.82 -12.52 2.95
N SER A 20 12.53 -13.38 1.98
CA SER A 20 11.18 -13.61 1.46
C SER A 20 10.46 -14.69 2.27
N GLY A 21 9.13 -14.67 2.25
CA GLY A 21 8.34 -15.73 2.85
C GLY A 21 6.97 -15.85 2.21
N TRP A 22 6.40 -17.04 2.31
CA TRP A 22 4.98 -17.24 2.04
C TRP A 22 4.26 -17.19 3.38
N ALA A 23 3.32 -16.27 3.50
CA ALA A 23 2.49 -16.18 4.69
C ALA A 23 1.08 -16.63 4.32
N ASP A 24 0.51 -17.54 5.11
CA ASP A 24 -0.92 -17.76 5.06
C ASP A 24 -1.58 -16.55 5.75
N VAL A 25 -2.39 -15.78 5.02
CA VAL A 25 -3.26 -14.78 5.66
C VAL A 25 -4.41 -15.56 6.29
N ASP A 26 -4.50 -15.57 7.61
CA ASP A 26 -5.80 -15.78 8.24
C ASP A 26 -6.34 -14.43 8.67
N TRP A 27 -7.24 -13.89 7.87
CA TRP A 27 -8.33 -13.04 8.35
C TRP A 27 -9.48 -13.27 7.36
N ALA A 28 -10.74 -13.23 7.81
CA ALA A 28 -11.95 -13.48 7.01
C ALA A 28 -12.20 -12.52 5.80
N SER A 29 -11.15 -11.94 5.22
CA SER A 29 -11.12 -10.81 4.28
C SER A 29 -10.14 -11.02 3.09
N VAL A 30 -9.87 -12.25 2.67
CA VAL A 30 -9.39 -12.52 1.30
C VAL A 30 -10.21 -13.70 0.80
N SER A 31 -11.50 -13.50 0.58
CA SER A 31 -12.56 -14.52 0.66
C SER A 31 -12.49 -15.72 -0.31
N GLN A 32 -11.37 -15.93 -1.00
CA GLN A 32 -11.09 -17.10 -1.86
C GLN A 32 -9.72 -17.78 -1.60
N GLY A 33 -9.02 -17.47 -0.51
CA GLY A 33 -7.89 -18.30 -0.05
C GLY A 33 -6.61 -18.22 -0.89
N SER A 34 -6.23 -17.02 -1.35
CA SER A 34 -4.97 -16.83 -2.07
C SER A 34 -3.80 -16.70 -1.09
N ARG A 35 -2.73 -17.50 -1.30
CA ARG A 35 -1.44 -17.29 -0.64
C ARG A 35 -0.80 -16.02 -1.18
N TYR A 36 -0.24 -15.19 -0.30
CA TYR A 36 0.51 -14.01 -0.70
C TYR A 36 1.99 -14.19 -0.38
N HIS A 37 2.81 -13.66 -1.28
CA HIS A 37 4.24 -13.57 -1.11
C HIS A 37 4.53 -12.25 -0.41
N TYR A 38 5.04 -12.30 0.82
CA TYR A 38 5.58 -11.11 1.47
C TYR A 38 7.10 -11.17 1.40
N ARG A 39 7.71 -10.00 1.19
CA ARG A 39 9.15 -9.85 1.25
C ARG A 39 9.43 -8.83 2.34
N HIS A 40 10.33 -9.12 3.26
CA HIS A 40 10.81 -8.08 4.15
C HIS A 40 11.43 -6.97 3.33
N GLY A 41 10.88 -5.77 3.50
CA GLY A 41 11.47 -4.56 2.92
C GLY A 41 12.83 -4.29 3.51
N GLU A 42 13.60 -3.43 2.84
CA GLU A 42 14.81 -2.85 3.43
C GLU A 42 14.48 -2.11 4.73
N PRO A 43 15.46 -1.90 5.64
CA PRO A 43 15.27 -1.08 6.84
C PRO A 43 14.62 0.26 6.50
N LEU A 44 13.70 0.72 7.36
CA LEU A 44 12.82 1.85 7.08
C LEU A 44 13.56 3.10 6.58
N ASP A 45 14.72 3.41 7.16
CA ASP A 45 15.50 4.58 6.78
C ASP A 45 16.13 4.44 5.38
N MET A 46 16.66 3.26 5.04
CA MET A 46 17.14 2.97 3.68
C MET A 46 16.00 2.99 2.66
N ALA A 47 14.85 2.43 3.02
CA ALA A 47 13.67 2.43 2.18
C ALA A 47 13.17 3.87 1.95
N ARG A 48 13.26 4.76 2.95
CA ARG A 48 12.91 6.17 2.82
C ARG A 48 13.84 6.92 1.88
N GLU A 49 15.15 6.68 1.94
CA GLU A 49 16.12 7.32 1.04
C GLU A 49 15.88 6.97 -0.43
N LYS A 50 15.39 5.75 -0.70
CA LYS A 50 15.11 5.27 -2.06
C LYS A 50 13.71 5.60 -2.56
N ARG A 51 12.86 6.23 -1.74
CA ARG A 51 11.48 6.52 -2.15
C ARG A 51 11.45 7.55 -3.27
N PRO A 52 10.69 7.29 -4.34
CA PRO A 52 10.28 8.33 -5.29
C PRO A 52 9.74 9.55 -4.56
N GLN A 53 10.12 10.72 -5.08
CA GLN A 53 9.67 12.00 -4.53
C GLN A 53 8.17 12.22 -4.76
N TYR A 54 7.63 11.73 -5.88
CA TYR A 54 6.21 11.80 -6.19
C TYR A 54 5.67 10.47 -6.72
N TYR A 55 4.36 10.34 -6.65
CA TYR A 55 3.61 9.20 -7.15
C TYR A 55 2.42 9.67 -7.96
N LYS A 56 2.15 8.95 -9.05
CA LYS A 56 0.90 9.04 -9.79
C LYS A 56 -0.03 7.92 -9.33
N ILE A 57 -1.24 8.28 -8.96
CA ILE A 57 -2.26 7.37 -8.45
C ILE A 57 -3.45 7.45 -9.40
N VAL A 58 -3.84 6.32 -9.96
CA VAL A 58 -5.03 6.22 -10.80
C VAL A 58 -6.10 5.50 -10.03
N THR A 59 -7.25 6.16 -9.83
CA THR A 59 -8.46 5.51 -9.34
C THR A 59 -9.42 5.29 -10.50
N ARG A 60 -10.28 4.28 -10.38
CA ARG A 60 -11.31 3.96 -11.36
C ARG A 60 -12.66 3.89 -10.67
N LEU A 61 -13.60 4.71 -11.11
CA LEU A 61 -15.01 4.57 -10.78
C LEU A 61 -15.65 3.60 -11.77
N GLU A 62 -16.13 2.46 -11.27
CA GLU A 62 -16.89 1.53 -12.09
C GLU A 62 -18.22 1.21 -11.42
N THR A 63 -19.31 1.63 -12.06
CA THR A 63 -20.67 1.32 -11.62
C THR A 63 -21.49 0.89 -12.82
N GLU A 64 -22.56 0.12 -12.61
CA GLU A 64 -23.45 -0.32 -13.70
C GLU A 64 -24.13 0.84 -14.45
N ARG A 65 -24.09 2.06 -13.91
CA ARG A 65 -24.82 3.25 -14.42
C ARG A 65 -23.93 4.32 -15.04
N ILE A 66 -22.61 4.23 -14.85
CA ILE A 66 -21.66 5.26 -15.29
C ILE A 66 -20.54 4.56 -16.06
N ALA A 67 -20.18 5.09 -17.23
CA ALA A 67 -19.01 4.63 -17.96
C ALA A 67 -17.77 4.69 -17.06
N ALA A 68 -16.88 3.69 -17.19
CA ALA A 68 -15.65 3.65 -16.40
C ALA A 68 -14.92 4.99 -16.51
N HIS A 69 -14.70 5.62 -15.36
CA HIS A 69 -14.06 6.92 -15.27
C HIS A 69 -12.77 6.76 -14.47
N GLU A 70 -11.65 7.21 -15.04
CA GLU A 70 -10.35 7.18 -14.40
C GLU A 70 -9.98 8.58 -13.92
N ASN A 71 -9.66 8.69 -12.64
CA ASN A 71 -9.11 9.90 -12.06
C ASN A 71 -7.62 9.71 -11.83
N THR A 72 -6.82 10.72 -12.19
CA THR A 72 -5.38 10.73 -11.97
C THR A 72 -5.04 11.76 -10.91
N TYR A 73 -4.36 11.32 -9.86
CA TYR A 73 -3.83 12.16 -8.78
C TYR A 73 -2.31 12.09 -8.78
N TYR A 74 -1.68 13.20 -8.42
CA TYR A 74 -0.24 13.23 -8.16
C TYR A 74 -0.02 13.63 -6.70
N VAL A 75 0.82 12.87 -6.00
CA VAL A 75 0.98 12.99 -4.54
C VAL A 75 2.45 12.96 -4.19
N ALA A 76 2.86 13.79 -3.23
CA ALA A 76 4.19 13.73 -2.65
C ALA A 76 4.42 12.38 -1.96
N GLY A 77 5.60 11.80 -2.12
CA GLY A 77 5.97 10.51 -1.53
C GLY A 77 5.89 10.50 0.00
N SER A 78 6.06 11.66 0.63
CA SER A 78 5.83 11.84 2.07
C SER A 78 4.37 11.64 2.48
N ASN A 79 3.42 11.96 1.60
CA ASN A 79 1.98 11.99 1.88
C ASN A 79 1.23 10.78 1.30
N LEU A 80 1.93 9.88 0.61
CA LEU A 80 1.32 8.73 -0.08
C LEU A 80 0.48 7.86 0.88
N ALA A 81 1.02 7.56 2.07
CA ALA A 81 0.33 6.70 3.04
C ALA A 81 -0.97 7.34 3.54
N ASP A 82 -0.93 8.63 3.86
CA ASP A 82 -2.10 9.38 4.33
C ASP A 82 -3.15 9.48 3.23
N PHE A 83 -2.75 9.83 2.01
CA PHE A 83 -3.66 9.91 0.86
C PHE A 83 -4.35 8.57 0.55
N VAL A 84 -3.60 7.46 0.55
CA VAL A 84 -4.18 6.12 0.34
C VAL A 84 -5.12 5.75 1.49
N GLY A 85 -4.74 6.05 2.73
CA GLY A 85 -5.61 5.85 3.90
C GLY A 85 -6.92 6.61 3.79
N GLU A 86 -6.86 7.88 3.38
CA GLU A 86 -8.05 8.69 3.14
C GLU A 86 -8.92 8.15 2.01
N LEU A 87 -8.34 7.76 0.86
CA LEU A 87 -9.09 7.14 -0.24
C LEU A 87 -9.84 5.88 0.20
N VAL A 88 -9.18 5.02 0.98
CA VAL A 88 -9.79 3.79 1.51
C VAL A 88 -10.91 4.13 2.49
N TRP A 89 -10.70 5.11 3.37
CA TRP A 89 -11.67 5.49 4.41
C TRP A 89 -12.89 6.23 3.85
N GLN A 90 -12.67 7.15 2.91
CA GLN A 90 -13.72 7.92 2.24
C GLN A 90 -14.44 7.10 1.17
N GLY A 91 -13.97 5.87 0.92
CA GLY A 91 -14.42 4.84 -0.02
C GLY A 91 -15.77 5.12 -0.68
N GLY A 92 -15.76 6.02 -1.66
CA GLY A 92 -16.79 6.07 -2.70
C GLY A 92 -16.68 4.85 -3.60
N GLY A 93 -17.46 4.80 -4.69
CA GLY A 93 -17.37 3.73 -5.68
C GLY A 93 -16.04 3.67 -6.47
N GLU A 94 -15.04 4.46 -6.09
CA GLU A 94 -13.73 4.50 -6.73
C GLU A 94 -12.80 3.47 -6.11
N VAL A 95 -12.17 2.67 -6.95
CA VAL A 95 -11.14 1.71 -6.55
C VAL A 95 -9.77 2.22 -7.00
N ILE A 96 -8.73 1.99 -6.18
CA ILE A 96 -7.35 2.22 -6.61
C ILE A 96 -7.03 1.22 -7.72
N TRP A 97 -6.67 1.72 -8.90
CA TRP A 97 -6.34 0.90 -10.06
C TRP A 97 -4.83 0.63 -10.13
N HIS A 98 -4.00 1.68 -10.06
CA HIS A 98 -2.56 1.52 -9.89
C HIS A 98 -1.92 2.74 -9.22
N ILE A 99 -0.76 2.50 -8.61
CA ILE A 99 0.12 3.52 -8.02
C ILE A 99 1.49 3.32 -8.67
N GLU A 100 2.05 4.37 -9.26
CA GLU A 100 3.35 4.34 -9.94
C GLU A 100 4.24 5.52 -9.52
N PRO A 101 5.57 5.34 -9.44
CA PRO A 101 6.50 6.45 -9.26
C PRO A 101 6.34 7.52 -10.35
N CYS A 102 6.52 8.78 -10.00
CA CYS A 102 6.49 9.90 -10.93
C CYS A 102 7.63 10.87 -10.59
N ASP A 103 8.54 11.09 -11.53
CA ASP A 103 9.68 12.00 -11.31
C ASP A 103 9.32 13.46 -11.61
N ASP A 104 8.43 13.68 -12.59
CA ASP A 104 8.06 15.00 -13.11
C ASP A 104 6.53 15.12 -13.20
N PRO A 105 5.85 15.47 -12.09
CA PRO A 105 4.41 15.69 -12.09
C PRO A 105 4.05 17.00 -12.82
N PRO A 106 2.84 17.09 -13.41
CA PRO A 106 2.41 18.29 -14.12
C PRO A 106 2.26 19.47 -13.16
N ALA A 107 2.57 20.68 -13.62
CA ALA A 107 2.58 21.89 -12.78
C ALA A 107 1.20 22.17 -12.14
N GLU A 108 0.13 21.88 -12.86
CA GLU A 108 -1.26 21.99 -12.38
C GLU A 108 -1.59 21.08 -11.19
N ALA A 109 -0.79 20.05 -10.90
CA ALA A 109 -1.01 19.18 -9.75
C ALA A 109 -0.75 19.87 -8.40
N ASN A 110 -0.03 21.00 -8.40
CA ASN A 110 0.19 21.86 -7.22
C ASN A 110 0.59 21.10 -5.94
N ILE A 111 1.55 20.19 -6.07
CA ILE A 111 1.86 19.18 -5.04
C ILE A 111 2.63 19.81 -3.85
N ASP A 112 3.29 20.94 -4.08
CA ASP A 112 4.02 21.70 -3.05
C ASP A 112 3.10 22.62 -2.22
N GLY A 113 1.80 22.68 -2.53
CA GLY A 113 0.82 23.61 -1.95
C GLY A 113 0.04 23.10 -0.73
N ILE A 114 0.29 21.88 -0.26
CA ILE A 114 -0.29 21.37 0.99
C ILE A 114 0.64 21.78 2.15
N SER A 115 0.49 23.03 2.63
CA SER A 115 1.11 23.53 3.87
C SER A 115 0.12 23.54 5.02
#